data_AF-A0A1Q1FLU8-F1
#
_entry.id   AF-A0A1Q1FLU8-F1
#
_cell.length_a   1.000
_cell.length_b   1.000
_cell.length_c   1.000
_cell.angle_alpha   90.00
_cell.angle_beta   90.00
_cell.angle_gamma   90.00
#
_symmetry.space_group_name_H-M   'P 1'
#
loop_
_entity.id
_entity.type
_entity.pdbx_description
1 polymer ?
#
loop_
_entity_poly.entity_id
_entity_poly.type
_entity_poly.pdbx_seq_one_letter_code
_entity_poly.pdbx_strand_id
1 'polypeptide(L)'
;MVQVGRGPLRVCYVGGTEEVADWILAGFERVDREVEVVVETGFEDGLERIAEAEQRLDPRMRSPLADTEEPFDCVVPTDDADYDPVAFVDAVRTKHEDLPIVLFAADGDESLASDAISAGIDDYVTTDGEDPTGTLADHVVTQCLEYREALDEKRRGRQAQRLLEANPDMVSVVRPGAAITYQNETVEEVLGHTAEDLTGSVPYDRIHPDDWRRLREEFYDGVIDGDRPPRAEFRIEDADGDWRWVEARGRNLLDDPLVNGFAVTTRAIDDRKRREQDLEGYRRVVENVGDPVFLLDPEERLTWVNEAFLEHTGYDREFVEGAHVSRFMREDDLERGRDLVADLLDDRDRRWGVFEFATQTIDDDVRCYEVNLAVITDDDEFQGSVGVLRDVTDRE
;
A
#
# COMPACT_ATOMS: atom_id res chain seq x y z
N MET A 1 4.99 -3.27 -19.68
CA MET A 1 5.31 -4.48 -18.90
C MET A 1 5.05 -5.66 -19.82
N VAL A 2 6.10 -6.30 -20.34
CA VAL A 2 5.96 -7.48 -21.22
C VAL A 2 5.28 -8.56 -20.40
N GLN A 3 4.06 -8.95 -20.80
CA GLN A 3 3.31 -10.04 -20.19
C GLN A 3 3.99 -11.36 -20.60
N VAL A 4 4.91 -11.85 -19.77
CA VAL A 4 5.58 -13.14 -19.98
C VAL A 4 4.54 -14.26 -19.86
N GLY A 5 4.38 -15.08 -20.90
CA GLY A 5 3.53 -16.28 -20.88
C GLY A 5 2.19 -16.21 -21.65
N ARG A 6 1.99 -15.19 -22.51
CA ARG A 6 0.90 -15.18 -23.52
C ARG A 6 1.37 -15.43 -24.95
N GLY A 7 2.67 -15.61 -25.17
CA GLY A 7 3.23 -16.05 -26.44
C GLY A 7 2.97 -17.54 -26.72
N PRO A 8 3.39 -18.03 -27.90
CA PRO A 8 3.37 -19.45 -28.22
C PRO A 8 4.06 -20.29 -27.13
N LEU A 9 3.68 -21.56 -27.00
CA LEU A 9 4.43 -22.48 -26.14
C LEU A 9 5.82 -22.69 -26.75
N ARG A 10 6.90 -22.47 -25.99
CA ARG A 10 8.26 -22.70 -26.48
C ARG A 10 8.75 -24.05 -26.01
N VAL A 11 9.11 -24.93 -26.95
CA VAL A 11 9.60 -26.27 -26.66
C VAL A 11 11.01 -26.41 -27.20
N CYS A 12 11.95 -26.86 -26.35
CA CYS A 12 13.31 -27.18 -26.79
C CYS A 12 13.38 -28.68 -27.07
N TYR A 13 13.46 -29.05 -28.34
CA TYR A 13 13.69 -30.42 -28.75
C TYR A 13 15.19 -30.66 -28.92
N VAL A 14 15.71 -31.71 -28.28
CA VAL A 14 17.15 -31.99 -28.21
C VAL A 14 17.47 -33.41 -28.67
N GLY A 15 18.35 -33.51 -29.67
CA GLY A 15 18.77 -34.78 -30.29
C GLY A 15 18.05 -35.08 -31.61
N GLY A 16 18.34 -36.24 -32.19
CA GLY A 16 17.85 -36.71 -33.47
C GLY A 16 18.61 -36.16 -34.68
N THR A 17 18.25 -36.67 -35.86
CA THR A 17 18.67 -36.07 -37.14
C THR A 17 17.72 -34.95 -37.54
N GLU A 18 18.12 -34.08 -38.48
CA GLU A 18 17.23 -33.05 -39.06
C GLU A 18 15.90 -33.66 -39.58
N GLU A 19 15.93 -34.89 -40.11
CA GLU A 19 14.73 -35.58 -40.59
C GLU A 19 13.77 -35.97 -39.46
N VAL A 20 14.30 -36.34 -38.28
CA VAL A 20 13.49 -36.65 -37.08
C VAL A 20 12.90 -35.37 -36.51
N ALA A 21 13.66 -34.28 -36.50
CA ALA A 21 13.18 -32.97 -36.06
C ALA A 21 12.02 -32.46 -36.93
N ASP A 22 12.14 -32.52 -38.27
CA ASP A 22 11.06 -32.15 -39.20
C ASP A 22 9.80 -33.00 -39.00
N TRP A 23 9.97 -34.29 -38.72
CA TRP A 23 8.87 -35.21 -38.44
C TRP A 23 8.11 -34.85 -37.15
N ILE A 24 8.84 -34.43 -36.12
CA ILE A 24 8.27 -34.00 -34.84
C ILE A 24 7.55 -32.66 -34.99
N LEU A 25 8.13 -31.71 -35.72
CA LEU A 25 7.49 -30.43 -36.05
C LEU A 25 6.12 -30.63 -36.70
N ALA A 26 6.02 -31.57 -37.64
CA ALA A 26 4.76 -31.92 -38.30
C ALA A 26 3.71 -32.53 -37.34
N GLY A 27 4.12 -33.04 -36.17
CA GLY A 27 3.22 -33.45 -35.08
C GLY A 27 2.62 -32.25 -34.35
N PHE A 28 3.46 -31.28 -33.98
CA PHE A 28 3.03 -30.06 -33.30
C PHE A 28 2.13 -29.17 -34.17
N GLU A 29 2.33 -29.13 -35.50
CA GLU A 29 1.45 -28.42 -36.44
C GLU A 29 0.01 -28.95 -36.46
N ARG A 30 -0.22 -30.20 -36.03
CA ARG A 30 -1.55 -30.82 -35.97
C ARG A 30 -2.33 -30.46 -34.71
N VAL A 31 -1.66 -29.94 -33.68
CA VAL A 31 -2.32 -29.49 -32.45
C VAL A 31 -2.80 -28.05 -32.67
N ASP A 32 -4.05 -27.75 -32.30
CA ASP A 32 -4.69 -26.42 -32.43
C ASP A 32 -4.14 -25.40 -31.40
N ARG A 33 -2.81 -25.24 -31.37
CA ARG A 33 -2.05 -24.35 -30.48
C ARG A 33 -0.83 -23.80 -31.20
N GLU A 34 -0.53 -22.51 -30.99
CA GLU A 34 0.74 -21.94 -31.43
C GLU A 34 1.87 -22.47 -30.53
N VAL A 35 2.64 -23.41 -31.06
CA VAL A 35 3.85 -23.97 -30.44
C VAL A 35 5.06 -23.56 -31.28
N GLU A 36 6.03 -22.92 -30.66
CA GLU A 36 7.34 -22.64 -31.22
C GLU A 36 8.29 -23.74 -30.76
N VAL A 37 8.79 -24.53 -31.69
CA VAL A 37 9.75 -25.59 -31.37
C VAL A 37 11.13 -25.13 -31.82
N VAL A 38 12.08 -25.13 -30.89
CA VAL A 38 13.50 -24.90 -31.14
C VAL A 38 14.18 -26.26 -31.15
N VAL A 39 14.93 -26.54 -32.20
CA VAL A 39 15.62 -27.81 -32.40
C VAL A 39 17.11 -27.62 -32.17
N GLU A 40 17.68 -28.42 -31.29
CA GLU A 40 19.12 -28.51 -31.09
C GLU A 40 19.58 -29.95 -31.31
N THR A 41 20.55 -30.14 -32.21
CA THR A 41 21.04 -31.47 -32.58
C THR A 41 22.08 -32.01 -31.59
N GLY A 42 22.62 -31.14 -30.72
CA GLY A 42 23.59 -31.47 -29.68
C GLY A 42 23.10 -31.16 -28.28
N PHE A 43 23.49 -31.99 -27.31
CA PHE A 43 23.09 -31.84 -25.90
C PHE A 43 23.77 -30.66 -25.22
N GLU A 44 25.04 -30.39 -25.54
CA GLU A 44 25.74 -29.20 -25.05
C GLU A 44 25.07 -27.92 -25.59
N ASP A 45 24.71 -27.91 -26.88
CA ASP A 45 23.99 -26.81 -27.51
C ASP A 45 22.59 -26.63 -26.90
N GLY A 46 21.88 -27.74 -26.62
CA GLY A 46 20.61 -27.74 -25.91
C GLY A 46 20.71 -27.15 -24.50
N LEU A 47 21.71 -27.57 -23.71
CA LEU A 47 21.96 -27.02 -22.37
C LEU A 47 22.35 -25.54 -22.41
N GLU A 48 23.19 -25.14 -23.39
CA GLU A 48 23.57 -23.74 -23.59
C GLU A 48 22.34 -22.91 -23.96
N ARG A 49 21.51 -23.38 -24.88
CA ARG A 49 20.28 -22.71 -25.31
C ARG A 49 19.28 -22.53 -24.17
N ILE A 50 19.06 -23.55 -23.35
CA ILE A 50 18.20 -23.46 -22.16
C ILE A 50 18.76 -22.40 -21.18
N ALA A 51 20.07 -22.40 -20.94
CA ALA A 51 20.71 -21.45 -20.06
C ALA A 51 20.70 -20.00 -20.59
N GLU A 52 20.80 -19.79 -21.90
CA GLU A 52 20.73 -18.48 -22.53
C GLU A 52 19.32 -17.88 -22.47
N ALA A 53 18.29 -18.70 -22.66
CA ALA A 53 16.88 -18.28 -22.58
C ALA A 53 16.53 -17.76 -21.18
N GLU A 54 17.12 -18.32 -20.12
CA GLU A 54 16.90 -17.86 -18.75
C GLU A 54 17.70 -16.63 -18.34
N GLN A 55 18.98 -16.51 -18.72
CA GLN A 55 19.87 -15.44 -18.23
C GLN A 55 19.40 -14.02 -18.62
N ARG A 56 18.55 -13.89 -19.64
CA ARG A 56 17.96 -12.60 -20.06
C ARG A 56 16.77 -12.14 -19.19
N LEU A 57 16.43 -12.89 -18.14
CA LEU A 57 15.39 -12.54 -17.16
C LEU A 57 15.85 -11.58 -16.04
N ASP A 58 17.15 -11.31 -15.87
CA ASP A 58 17.59 -10.30 -14.89
C ASP A 58 17.06 -8.91 -15.30
N PRO A 59 16.19 -8.27 -14.48
CA PRO A 59 15.63 -6.96 -14.79
C PRO A 59 16.69 -5.89 -15.05
N ARG A 60 17.91 -6.05 -14.50
CA ARG A 60 19.04 -5.13 -14.66
C ARG A 60 19.81 -5.34 -15.97
N MET A 61 19.67 -6.50 -16.62
CA MET A 61 20.35 -6.85 -17.87
C MET A 61 19.43 -6.84 -19.09
N ARG A 62 18.15 -6.45 -18.93
CA ARG A 62 17.23 -6.22 -20.05
C ARG A 62 17.73 -5.08 -20.95
N SER A 63 18.43 -5.43 -22.01
CA SER A 63 18.65 -4.54 -23.15
C SER A 63 17.33 -4.33 -23.89
N PRO A 64 16.87 -3.09 -24.14
CA PRO A 64 15.68 -2.81 -24.95
C PRO A 64 15.78 -3.23 -26.43
N LEU A 65 16.96 -3.71 -26.86
CA LEU A 65 17.32 -3.96 -28.26
C LEU A 65 17.64 -5.43 -28.56
N ALA A 66 17.59 -6.33 -27.57
CA ALA A 66 17.75 -7.76 -27.81
C ALA A 66 16.37 -8.39 -27.97
N ASP A 67 16.16 -9.15 -29.05
CA ASP A 67 14.98 -10.00 -29.22
C ASP A 67 14.80 -10.83 -27.94
N THR A 68 13.60 -10.73 -27.39
CA THR A 68 13.22 -11.29 -26.09
C THR A 68 12.83 -12.75 -26.33
N GLU A 69 13.81 -13.63 -26.42
CA GLU A 69 13.50 -15.06 -26.37
C GLU A 69 12.93 -15.39 -24.98
N GLU A 70 11.65 -15.77 -24.93
CA GLU A 70 10.99 -16.21 -23.69
C GLU A 70 11.60 -17.54 -23.22
N PRO A 71 11.62 -17.85 -21.91
CA PRO A 71 12.09 -19.15 -21.45
C PRO A 71 11.28 -20.30 -22.06
N PHE A 72 11.88 -21.49 -22.14
CA PHE A 72 11.17 -22.69 -22.59
C PHE A 72 10.12 -23.12 -21.59
N ASP A 73 9.02 -23.66 -22.11
CA ASP A 73 7.92 -24.25 -21.34
C ASP A 73 8.09 -25.76 -21.18
N CYS A 74 8.88 -26.42 -22.04
CA CYS A 74 9.20 -27.85 -21.96
C CYS A 74 10.49 -28.17 -22.73
N VAL A 75 11.17 -29.23 -22.32
CA VAL A 75 12.32 -29.83 -23.02
C VAL A 75 11.98 -31.26 -23.43
N VAL A 76 12.32 -31.62 -24.66
CA VAL A 76 12.06 -32.94 -25.22
C VAL A 76 13.37 -33.57 -25.67
N PRO A 77 14.10 -34.28 -24.78
CA PRO A 77 15.25 -35.07 -25.18
C PRO A 77 14.83 -36.34 -25.91
N THR A 78 15.73 -36.88 -26.74
CA THR A 78 15.56 -38.17 -27.43
C THR A 78 16.66 -39.17 -27.08
N ASP A 79 16.45 -40.44 -27.43
CA ASP A 79 17.40 -41.53 -27.20
C ASP A 79 18.24 -41.85 -28.45
N ASP A 80 19.15 -40.96 -28.84
CA ASP A 80 20.10 -41.32 -29.91
C ASP A 80 21.23 -42.22 -29.40
N ALA A 81 21.78 -43.03 -30.31
CA ALA A 81 22.88 -43.95 -30.02
C ALA A 81 24.20 -43.28 -29.59
N ASP A 82 24.31 -41.95 -29.72
CA ASP A 82 25.55 -41.20 -29.53
C ASP A 82 25.74 -40.63 -28.10
N TYR A 83 24.76 -40.76 -27.19
CA TYR A 83 24.87 -40.31 -25.79
C TYR A 83 23.77 -40.88 -24.87
N ASP A 84 23.81 -40.52 -23.59
CA ASP A 84 22.88 -40.95 -22.55
C ASP A 84 21.84 -39.84 -22.23
N PRO A 85 20.54 -40.02 -22.58
CA PRO A 85 19.50 -39.03 -22.30
C PRO A 85 19.28 -38.81 -20.80
N VAL A 86 19.55 -39.80 -19.94
CA VAL A 86 19.39 -39.67 -18.48
C VAL A 86 20.40 -38.67 -17.93
N ALA A 87 21.63 -38.69 -18.42
CA ALA A 87 22.66 -37.73 -18.05
C ALA A 87 22.29 -36.29 -18.44
N PHE A 88 21.54 -36.10 -19.54
CA PHE A 88 21.02 -34.78 -19.90
C PHE A 88 19.91 -34.32 -18.97
N VAL A 89 18.96 -35.20 -18.63
CA VAL A 89 17.90 -34.89 -17.65
C VAL A 89 18.50 -34.43 -16.32
N ASP A 90 19.51 -35.16 -15.82
CA ASP A 90 20.24 -34.78 -14.59
C ASP A 90 20.88 -33.39 -14.70
N ALA A 91 21.47 -33.08 -15.86
CA ALA A 91 22.10 -31.77 -16.11
C ALA A 91 21.07 -30.64 -16.14
N VAL A 92 19.90 -30.85 -16.75
CA VAL A 92 18.79 -29.88 -16.75
C VAL A 92 18.27 -29.68 -15.33
N ARG A 93 17.96 -30.76 -14.60
CA ARG A 93 17.39 -30.72 -13.24
C ARG A 93 18.30 -30.05 -12.22
N THR A 94 19.62 -30.13 -12.40
CA THR A 94 20.60 -29.44 -11.56
C THR A 94 20.40 -27.91 -11.56
N LYS A 95 19.87 -27.34 -12.65
CA LYS A 95 19.68 -25.89 -12.81
C LYS A 95 18.21 -25.48 -12.90
N HIS A 96 17.35 -26.36 -13.40
CA HIS A 96 15.94 -26.10 -13.69
C HIS A 96 15.08 -27.18 -13.02
N GLU A 97 14.80 -26.98 -11.73
CA GLU A 97 14.08 -27.95 -10.90
C GLU A 97 12.66 -28.23 -11.44
N ASP A 98 11.93 -27.19 -11.81
CA ASP A 98 10.51 -27.26 -12.19
C ASP A 98 10.25 -27.33 -13.71
N LEU A 99 11.28 -27.22 -14.57
CA LEU A 99 11.08 -27.13 -16.03
C LEU A 99 10.61 -28.48 -16.59
N PRO A 100 9.46 -28.57 -17.30
CA PRO A 100 8.97 -29.86 -17.77
C PRO A 100 9.90 -30.57 -18.74
N ILE A 101 10.08 -31.88 -18.58
CA ILE A 101 10.88 -32.73 -19.44
C ILE A 101 10.06 -33.95 -19.89
N VAL A 102 9.86 -34.08 -21.20
CA VAL A 102 9.17 -35.22 -21.82
C VAL A 102 10.18 -36.00 -22.66
N LEU A 103 10.57 -37.19 -22.21
CA LEU A 103 11.53 -38.03 -22.95
C LEU A 103 10.81 -38.70 -24.13
N PHE A 104 11.32 -38.52 -25.35
CA PHE A 104 10.78 -39.13 -26.57
C PHE A 104 11.75 -40.19 -27.10
N ALA A 105 11.44 -41.47 -26.87
CA ALA A 105 12.40 -42.56 -27.09
C ALA A 105 11.94 -43.57 -28.16
N ALA A 106 12.88 -44.13 -28.92
CA ALA A 106 12.64 -45.03 -30.04
C ALA A 106 12.00 -46.34 -29.60
N ASP A 107 12.60 -47.01 -28.61
CA ASP A 107 12.12 -48.27 -28.05
C ASP A 107 11.60 -48.04 -26.62
N GLY A 108 10.49 -48.72 -26.27
CA GLY A 108 9.93 -48.75 -24.91
C GLY A 108 10.79 -49.54 -23.91
N ASP A 109 12.11 -49.34 -23.91
CA ASP A 109 13.04 -49.98 -22.99
C ASP A 109 12.69 -49.59 -21.55
N GLU A 110 12.17 -50.57 -20.83
CA GLU A 110 11.72 -50.42 -19.44
C GLU A 110 12.86 -50.00 -18.51
N SER A 111 14.11 -50.32 -18.84
CA SER A 111 15.28 -49.88 -18.08
C SER A 111 15.57 -48.39 -18.27
N LEU A 112 15.55 -47.92 -19.52
CA LEU A 112 15.68 -46.49 -19.83
C LEU A 112 14.55 -45.67 -19.23
N ALA A 113 13.30 -46.14 -19.36
CA ALA A 113 12.15 -45.47 -18.76
C ALA A 113 12.28 -45.37 -17.24
N SER A 114 12.70 -46.45 -16.57
CA SER A 114 12.93 -46.46 -15.12
C SER A 114 14.03 -45.49 -14.68
N ASP A 115 15.16 -45.46 -15.40
CA ASP A 115 16.29 -44.59 -15.08
C ASP A 115 15.94 -43.11 -15.33
N ALA A 116 15.23 -42.81 -16.42
CA ALA A 116 14.80 -41.45 -16.73
C ALA A 116 13.73 -40.92 -15.75
N ILE A 117 12.78 -41.76 -15.33
CA ILE A 117 11.83 -41.41 -14.25
C ILE A 117 12.60 -41.11 -12.96
N SER A 118 13.64 -41.89 -12.67
CA SER A 118 14.48 -41.68 -11.47
C SER A 118 15.31 -40.39 -11.56
N ALA A 119 15.70 -39.97 -12.76
CA ALA A 119 16.34 -38.67 -13.02
C ALA A 119 15.35 -37.49 -12.99
N GLY A 120 14.04 -37.77 -12.99
CA GLY A 120 12.98 -36.79 -12.79
C GLY A 120 12.41 -36.21 -14.08
N ILE A 121 12.22 -37.02 -15.13
CA ILE A 121 11.33 -36.60 -16.24
C ILE A 121 9.88 -36.49 -15.75
N ASP A 122 9.10 -35.64 -16.41
CA ASP A 122 7.67 -35.47 -16.12
C ASP A 122 6.83 -36.46 -16.94
N ASP A 123 7.31 -36.85 -18.11
CA ASP A 123 6.62 -37.79 -18.98
C ASP A 123 7.55 -38.57 -19.91
N TYR A 124 7.06 -39.70 -20.42
CA TYR A 124 7.79 -40.60 -21.32
C TYR A 124 6.89 -41.03 -22.47
N VAL A 125 7.32 -40.75 -23.70
CA VAL A 125 6.58 -41.06 -24.94
C VAL A 125 7.44 -41.90 -25.87
N THR A 126 6.86 -42.96 -26.42
CA THR A 126 7.57 -43.85 -27.36
C THR A 126 7.32 -43.45 -28.81
N THR A 127 8.30 -43.67 -29.68
CA THR A 127 8.09 -43.54 -31.14
C THR A 127 7.30 -44.72 -31.72
N ASP A 128 7.20 -45.82 -30.97
CA ASP A 128 6.30 -46.93 -31.26
C ASP A 128 4.83 -46.50 -31.15
N GLY A 129 4.08 -46.55 -32.25
CA GLY A 129 2.64 -46.26 -32.24
C GLY A 129 2.07 -45.89 -33.62
N GLU A 130 0.75 -45.71 -33.67
CA GLU A 130 0.07 -45.27 -34.90
C GLU A 130 0.27 -43.76 -35.18
N ASP A 131 0.38 -42.93 -34.12
CA ASP A 131 0.68 -41.48 -34.22
C ASP A 131 1.57 -41.01 -33.04
N PRO A 132 2.86 -41.38 -33.03
CA PRO A 132 3.78 -41.04 -31.95
C PRO A 132 4.02 -39.53 -31.82
N THR A 133 4.07 -38.78 -32.93
CA THR A 133 4.31 -37.34 -32.90
C THR A 133 3.07 -36.54 -32.46
N GLY A 134 1.86 -37.02 -32.77
CA GLY A 134 0.64 -36.47 -32.18
C GLY A 134 0.57 -36.73 -30.68
N THR A 135 0.92 -37.95 -30.24
CA THR A 135 0.96 -38.32 -28.81
C THR A 135 1.98 -37.45 -28.05
N LEU A 136 3.20 -37.29 -28.60
CA LEU A 136 4.21 -36.41 -28.03
C LEU A 136 3.69 -34.98 -27.89
N ALA A 137 3.07 -34.45 -28.94
CA ALA A 137 2.59 -33.07 -28.94
C ALA A 137 1.48 -32.86 -27.88
N ASP A 138 0.56 -33.81 -27.73
CA ASP A 138 -0.49 -33.74 -26.70
C ASP A 138 0.09 -33.76 -25.27
N HIS A 139 1.07 -34.64 -25.02
CA HIS A 139 1.75 -34.74 -23.72
C HIS A 139 2.55 -33.47 -23.40
N VAL A 140 3.36 -32.98 -24.36
CA VAL A 140 4.13 -31.74 -24.20
C VAL A 140 3.23 -30.54 -23.96
N VAL A 141 2.14 -30.40 -24.73
CA VAL A 141 1.20 -29.29 -24.55
C VAL A 141 0.55 -29.37 -23.16
N THR A 142 0.21 -30.55 -22.68
CA THR A 142 -0.33 -30.74 -21.33
C THR A 142 0.67 -30.27 -20.27
N GLN A 143 1.91 -30.76 -20.32
CA GLN A 143 2.98 -30.40 -19.38
C GLN A 143 3.28 -28.88 -19.38
N CYS A 144 3.37 -28.27 -20.56
CA CYS A 144 3.57 -26.83 -20.71
C CYS A 144 2.45 -26.01 -20.04
N LEU A 145 1.19 -26.42 -20.19
CA LEU A 145 0.04 -25.71 -19.63
C LEU A 145 0.00 -25.81 -18.10
N GLU A 146 0.24 -27.00 -17.55
CA GLU A 146 0.32 -27.22 -16.11
C GLU A 146 1.46 -26.41 -15.49
N TYR A 147 2.62 -26.37 -16.16
CA TYR A 147 3.77 -25.59 -15.73
C TYR A 147 3.48 -24.07 -15.73
N ARG A 148 2.86 -23.54 -16.79
CA ARG A 148 2.48 -22.12 -16.84
C ARG A 148 1.49 -21.76 -15.74
N GLU A 149 0.50 -22.62 -15.48
CA GLU A 149 -0.47 -22.40 -14.40
C GLU A 149 0.21 -22.38 -13.02
N ALA A 150 1.11 -23.33 -12.75
CA ALA A 150 1.88 -23.37 -11.51
C ALA A 150 2.79 -22.14 -11.34
N LEU A 151 3.45 -21.69 -12.40
CA LEU A 151 4.25 -20.48 -12.39
C LEU A 151 3.40 -19.23 -12.11
N ASP A 152 2.24 -19.13 -12.75
CA ASP A 152 1.32 -18.00 -12.55
C ASP A 152 0.78 -17.96 -11.12
N GLU A 153 0.47 -19.11 -10.52
CA GLU A 153 0.04 -19.18 -9.14
C GLU A 153 1.15 -18.78 -8.17
N LYS A 154 2.38 -19.30 -8.35
CA LYS A 154 3.57 -18.86 -7.60
C LYS A 154 3.79 -17.35 -7.75
N ARG A 155 3.60 -16.79 -8.95
CA ARG A 155 3.73 -15.34 -9.21
C ARG A 155 2.64 -14.53 -8.50
N ARG A 156 1.37 -14.95 -8.58
CA ARG A 156 0.25 -14.28 -7.89
C ARG A 156 0.46 -14.28 -6.38
N GLY A 157 0.87 -15.40 -5.80
CA GLY A 157 1.22 -15.50 -4.39
C GLY A 157 2.32 -14.51 -3.99
N ARG A 158 3.45 -14.50 -4.71
CA ARG A 158 4.55 -13.55 -4.47
C ARG A 158 4.12 -12.10 -4.65
N GLN A 159 3.29 -11.80 -5.64
CA GLN A 159 2.78 -10.45 -5.86
C GLN A 159 1.87 -10.01 -4.72
N ALA A 160 0.95 -10.86 -4.27
CA ALA A 160 0.07 -10.58 -3.14
C ALA A 160 0.87 -10.34 -1.86
N GLN A 161 1.88 -11.18 -1.60
CA GLN A 161 2.78 -11.01 -0.46
C GLN A 161 3.50 -9.64 -0.49
N ARG A 162 4.11 -9.28 -1.63
CA ARG A 162 4.78 -7.96 -1.77
C ARG A 162 3.83 -6.78 -1.60
N LEU A 163 2.58 -6.91 -2.03
CA LEU A 163 1.57 -5.86 -1.82
C LEU A 163 1.20 -5.70 -0.34
N LEU A 164 1.18 -6.79 0.42
CA LEU A 164 0.94 -6.76 1.88
C LEU A 164 2.14 -6.19 2.65
N GLU A 165 3.36 -6.51 2.22
CA GLU A 165 4.62 -5.97 2.79
C GLU A 165 4.79 -4.48 2.48
N ALA A 166 4.38 -4.01 1.30
CA ALA A 166 4.43 -2.60 0.94
C ALA A 166 3.30 -1.76 1.59
N ASN A 167 2.40 -2.38 2.36
CA ASN A 167 1.30 -1.66 3.01
C ASN A 167 1.82 -0.88 4.22
N PRO A 168 1.63 0.45 4.29
CA PRO A 168 2.06 1.24 5.44
C PRO A 168 1.21 1.00 6.69
N ASP A 169 0.04 0.36 6.55
CA ASP A 169 -0.79 -0.04 7.67
C ASP A 169 -0.46 -1.47 8.09
N MET A 170 -0.51 -1.74 9.40
CA MET A 170 -0.38 -3.09 9.93
C MET A 170 -1.63 -3.89 9.55
N VAL A 171 -1.44 -5.10 9.04
CA VAL A 171 -2.51 -6.03 8.69
C VAL A 171 -2.38 -7.27 9.56
N SER A 172 -3.46 -7.58 10.27
CA SER A 172 -3.54 -8.75 11.13
C SER A 172 -4.78 -9.57 10.84
N VAL A 173 -4.69 -10.89 11.05
CA VAL A 173 -5.86 -11.76 11.14
C VAL A 173 -5.95 -12.26 12.57
N VAL A 174 -7.15 -12.17 13.14
CA VAL A 174 -7.41 -12.51 14.53
C VAL A 174 -8.55 -13.51 14.58
N ARG A 175 -8.39 -14.63 15.29
CA ARG A 175 -9.45 -15.63 15.48
C ARG A 175 -10.41 -15.24 16.62
N PRO A 176 -11.60 -15.89 16.70
CA PRO A 176 -12.43 -15.82 17.90
C PRO A 176 -11.60 -16.17 19.16
N GLY A 177 -11.70 -15.35 20.20
CA GLY A 177 -10.80 -15.41 21.37
C GLY A 177 -9.55 -14.53 21.26
N ALA A 178 -9.45 -13.73 20.18
CA ALA A 178 -8.46 -12.68 19.96
C ALA A 178 -7.01 -13.12 19.75
N ALA A 179 -6.76 -14.40 19.45
CA ALA A 179 -5.42 -14.83 19.07
C ALA A 179 -5.07 -14.33 17.66
N ILE A 180 -3.93 -13.66 17.52
CA ILE A 180 -3.38 -13.26 16.22
C ILE A 180 -2.90 -14.51 15.47
N THR A 181 -3.29 -14.67 14.21
CA THR A 181 -2.91 -15.82 13.38
C THR A 181 -2.08 -15.44 12.18
N TYR A 182 -2.11 -14.17 11.82
CA TYR A 182 -1.28 -13.58 10.78
C TYR A 182 -1.01 -12.13 11.17
N GLN A 183 0.20 -11.68 10.85
CA GLN A 183 0.65 -10.31 11.03
C GLN A 183 1.65 -10.00 9.90
N ASN A 184 1.46 -8.88 9.19
CA ASN A 184 2.46 -8.41 8.21
C ASN A 184 3.65 -7.74 8.91
N GLU A 185 4.77 -7.63 8.20
CA GLU A 185 6.06 -7.14 8.71
C GLU A 185 6.05 -5.66 9.13
N THR A 186 5.10 -4.85 8.62
CA THR A 186 4.93 -3.43 8.98
C THR A 186 4.81 -3.21 10.50
N VAL A 187 4.40 -4.22 11.27
CA VAL A 187 4.33 -4.13 12.73
C VAL A 187 5.68 -3.90 13.39
N GLU A 188 6.76 -4.35 12.79
CA GLU A 188 8.11 -4.16 13.33
C GLU A 188 8.52 -2.69 13.24
N GLU A 189 8.21 -2.03 12.13
CA GLU A 189 8.48 -0.60 11.95
C GLU A 189 7.62 0.27 12.87
N VAL A 190 6.36 -0.14 13.11
CA VAL A 190 5.39 0.67 13.87
C VAL A 190 5.45 0.44 15.37
N LEU A 191 5.59 -0.82 15.81
CA LEU A 191 5.53 -1.22 17.22
C LEU A 191 6.84 -1.86 17.72
N GLY A 192 7.85 -2.08 16.87
CA GLY A 192 9.13 -2.68 17.30
C GLY A 192 9.07 -4.17 17.63
N HIS A 193 7.93 -4.83 17.39
CA HIS A 193 7.76 -6.27 17.58
C HIS A 193 7.84 -7.00 16.26
N THR A 194 8.45 -8.18 16.21
CA THR A 194 8.40 -9.00 14.99
C THR A 194 7.01 -9.60 14.79
N ALA A 195 6.64 -9.88 13.54
CA ALA A 195 5.38 -10.57 13.25
C ALA A 195 5.28 -11.95 13.95
N GLU A 196 6.42 -12.62 14.13
CA GLU A 196 6.52 -13.92 14.80
C GLU A 196 6.22 -13.80 16.30
N ASP A 197 6.71 -12.75 16.97
CA ASP A 197 6.46 -12.50 18.41
C ASP A 197 4.97 -12.26 18.72
N LEU A 198 4.25 -11.70 17.75
CA LEU A 198 2.85 -11.36 17.90
C LEU A 198 1.92 -12.50 17.51
N THR A 199 2.35 -13.38 16.62
CA THR A 199 1.53 -14.52 16.19
C THR A 199 1.29 -15.48 17.36
N GLY A 200 0.01 -15.83 17.59
CA GLY A 200 -0.44 -16.63 18.72
C GLY A 200 -0.66 -15.84 20.02
N SER A 201 -0.19 -14.59 20.08
CA SER A 201 -0.42 -13.70 21.22
C SER A 201 -1.83 -13.10 21.18
N VAL A 202 -2.26 -12.53 22.31
CA VAL A 202 -3.55 -11.86 22.45
C VAL A 202 -3.31 -10.35 22.57
N PRO A 203 -3.92 -9.50 21.74
CA PRO A 203 -3.70 -8.05 21.72
C PRO A 203 -4.01 -7.34 23.05
N TYR A 204 -4.85 -7.95 23.90
CA TYR A 204 -5.38 -7.34 25.11
C TYR A 204 -4.30 -6.92 26.12
N ASP A 205 -3.21 -7.68 26.20
CA ASP A 205 -2.13 -7.41 27.14
C ASP A 205 -1.37 -6.11 26.79
N ARG A 206 -1.52 -5.63 25.55
CA ARG A 206 -0.84 -4.44 25.02
C ARG A 206 -1.78 -3.27 24.78
N ILE A 207 -3.08 -3.40 25.03
CA ILE A 207 -4.04 -2.30 24.87
C ILE A 207 -4.09 -1.51 26.17
N HIS A 208 -4.08 -0.18 26.07
CA HIS A 208 -4.16 0.68 27.24
C HIS A 208 -5.42 0.36 28.08
N PRO A 209 -5.32 0.21 29.42
CA PRO A 209 -6.42 -0.23 30.28
C PRO A 209 -7.72 0.58 30.14
N ASP A 210 -7.60 1.90 29.97
CA ASP A 210 -8.75 2.80 29.78
C ASP A 210 -9.51 2.56 28.47
N ASP A 211 -8.83 2.09 27.43
CA ASP A 211 -9.39 1.97 26.09
C ASP A 211 -10.02 0.58 25.88
N TRP A 212 -9.61 -0.40 26.69
CA TRP A 212 -10.00 -1.80 26.59
C TRP A 212 -11.53 -2.00 26.60
N ARG A 213 -12.23 -1.40 27.56
CA ARG A 213 -13.67 -1.59 27.72
C ARG A 213 -14.44 -1.12 26.49
N ARG A 214 -14.08 0.07 25.98
CA ARG A 214 -14.69 0.65 24.78
C ARG A 214 -14.39 -0.19 23.55
N LEU A 215 -13.14 -0.61 23.38
CA LEU A 215 -12.75 -1.45 22.25
C LEU A 215 -13.51 -2.78 22.24
N ARG A 216 -13.68 -3.41 23.40
CA ARG A 216 -14.46 -4.64 23.51
C ARG A 216 -15.91 -4.43 23.07
N GLU A 217 -16.59 -3.43 23.60
CA GLU A 217 -18.01 -3.20 23.35
C GLU A 217 -18.29 -2.69 21.91
N GLU A 218 -17.43 -1.82 21.38
CA GLU A 218 -17.70 -1.16 20.09
C GLU A 218 -17.06 -1.88 18.89
N PHE A 219 -15.89 -2.50 19.09
CA PHE A 219 -15.16 -3.14 18.00
C PHE A 219 -15.48 -4.63 17.88
N TYR A 220 -15.48 -5.41 18.97
CA TYR A 220 -15.74 -6.85 18.86
C TYR A 220 -17.19 -7.15 18.48
N ASP A 221 -18.15 -6.53 19.16
CA ASP A 221 -19.57 -6.75 18.86
C ASP A 221 -19.90 -6.23 17.45
N GLY A 222 -19.34 -5.08 17.07
CA GLY A 222 -19.51 -4.49 15.74
C GLY A 222 -18.90 -5.29 14.58
N VAL A 223 -17.76 -5.96 14.79
CA VAL A 223 -17.18 -6.84 13.75
C VAL A 223 -18.08 -8.08 13.60
N ILE A 224 -18.60 -8.65 14.68
CA ILE A 224 -19.41 -9.87 14.64
C ILE A 224 -20.76 -9.64 13.96
N ASP A 225 -21.44 -8.52 14.24
CA ASP A 225 -22.80 -8.24 13.76
C ASP A 225 -22.88 -7.73 12.30
N GLY A 226 -21.74 -7.48 11.65
CA GLY A 226 -21.61 -7.50 10.18
C GLY A 226 -22.11 -6.29 9.36
N ASP A 227 -22.83 -5.32 9.94
CA ASP A 227 -23.44 -4.22 9.15
C ASP A 227 -22.48 -3.07 8.76
N ARG A 228 -21.32 -2.93 9.43
CA ARG A 228 -20.25 -1.98 9.06
C ARG A 228 -18.91 -2.38 9.69
N PRO A 229 -17.77 -2.23 9.00
CA PRO A 229 -16.47 -2.42 9.64
C PRO A 229 -16.31 -1.39 10.77
N PRO A 230 -16.26 -1.82 12.05
CA PRO A 230 -16.10 -0.88 13.14
C PRO A 230 -14.73 -0.22 13.04
N ARG A 231 -14.72 1.09 13.32
CA ARG A 231 -13.52 1.92 13.41
C ARG A 231 -13.31 2.26 14.87
N ALA A 232 -12.13 1.98 15.40
CA ALA A 232 -11.78 2.31 16.78
C ALA A 232 -10.42 2.98 16.84
N GLU A 233 -10.32 4.05 17.63
CA GLU A 233 -9.05 4.69 17.99
C GLU A 233 -8.70 4.28 19.43
N PHE A 234 -7.49 3.79 19.66
CA PHE A 234 -7.03 3.37 20.98
C PHE A 234 -5.50 3.40 21.08
N ARG A 235 -4.98 3.26 22.29
CA ARG A 235 -3.55 3.17 22.56
C ARG A 235 -3.09 1.73 22.65
N ILE A 236 -1.98 1.43 21.98
CA ILE A 236 -1.27 0.15 22.05
C ILE A 236 0.15 0.39 22.54
N GLU A 237 0.68 -0.53 23.34
CA GLU A 237 2.06 -0.53 23.83
C GLU A 237 3.00 -1.01 22.72
N ASP A 238 4.09 -0.27 22.49
CA ASP A 238 5.19 -0.70 21.63
C ASP A 238 6.27 -1.49 22.40
N ALA A 239 7.30 -1.97 21.71
CA ALA A 239 8.36 -2.78 22.30
C ALA A 239 9.21 -2.04 23.36
N ASP A 240 9.21 -0.71 23.33
CA ASP A 240 9.90 0.13 24.32
C ASP A 240 9.03 0.43 25.56
N GLY A 241 7.74 0.03 25.53
CA GLY A 241 6.77 0.27 26.59
C GLY A 241 6.02 1.61 26.47
N ASP A 242 6.16 2.30 25.35
CA ASP A 242 5.48 3.56 25.08
C ASP A 242 4.10 3.33 24.46
N TRP A 243 3.16 4.25 24.75
CA TRP A 243 1.81 4.18 24.20
C TRP A 243 1.72 4.89 22.85
N ARG A 244 1.39 4.11 21.81
CA ARG A 244 1.14 4.59 20.45
C ARG A 244 -0.35 4.72 20.18
N TRP A 245 -0.75 5.83 19.57
CA TRP A 245 -2.12 5.97 19.11
C TRP A 245 -2.32 5.27 17.78
N VAL A 246 -3.28 4.35 17.73
CA VAL A 246 -3.64 3.62 16.52
C VAL A 246 -5.12 3.74 16.21
N GLU A 247 -5.44 3.63 14.93
CA GLU A 247 -6.79 3.44 14.42
C GLU A 247 -6.91 2.05 13.81
N ALA A 248 -7.83 1.22 14.31
CA ALA A 248 -8.12 -0.09 13.74
C ALA A 248 -9.45 -0.12 12.99
N ARG A 249 -9.49 -0.92 11.93
CA ARG A 249 -10.70 -1.25 11.17
C ARG A 249 -10.77 -2.76 10.97
N GLY A 250 -11.88 -3.36 11.37
CA GLY A 250 -12.09 -4.82 11.30
C GLY A 250 -13.09 -5.22 10.23
N ARG A 251 -12.89 -6.39 9.62
CA ARG A 251 -13.89 -7.09 8.79
C ARG A 251 -14.04 -8.53 9.27
N ASN A 252 -15.28 -9.00 9.29
CA ASN A 252 -15.60 -10.39 9.58
C ASN A 252 -15.45 -11.25 8.33
N LEU A 253 -14.55 -12.22 8.41
CA LEU A 253 -14.26 -13.22 7.38
C LEU A 253 -14.26 -14.63 8.00
N LEU A 254 -15.10 -14.87 9.01
CA LEU A 254 -15.23 -16.19 9.63
C LEU A 254 -15.76 -17.25 8.65
N ASP A 255 -16.62 -16.84 7.72
CA ASP A 255 -17.18 -17.73 6.68
C ASP A 255 -16.23 -17.97 5.50
N ASP A 256 -15.10 -17.25 5.43
CA ASP A 256 -14.08 -17.46 4.43
C ASP A 256 -13.13 -18.59 4.88
N PRO A 257 -13.02 -19.71 4.15
CA PRO A 257 -12.23 -20.86 4.57
C PRO A 257 -10.72 -20.61 4.58
N LEU A 258 -10.21 -19.62 3.83
CA LEU A 258 -8.79 -19.27 3.79
C LEU A 258 -8.40 -18.36 4.97
N VAL A 259 -9.33 -17.51 5.44
CA VAL A 259 -9.07 -16.57 6.54
C VAL A 259 -9.53 -17.13 7.88
N ASN A 260 -10.79 -17.58 7.96
CA ASN A 260 -11.43 -18.13 9.16
C ASN A 260 -11.16 -17.25 10.40
N GLY A 261 -11.48 -15.96 10.30
CA GLY A 261 -11.16 -14.97 11.32
C GLY A 261 -11.60 -13.56 10.99
N PHE A 262 -11.08 -12.61 11.75
CA PHE A 262 -11.31 -11.18 11.59
C PHE A 262 -10.07 -10.54 10.99
N ALA A 263 -10.19 -9.94 9.81
CA ALA A 263 -9.12 -9.15 9.22
C ALA A 263 -9.15 -7.75 9.80
N VAL A 264 -8.05 -7.31 10.41
CA VAL A 264 -7.93 -6.00 11.05
C VAL A 264 -6.77 -5.23 10.42
N THR A 265 -7.07 -4.04 9.90
CA THR A 265 -6.07 -3.07 9.47
C THR A 265 -5.90 -2.03 10.57
N THR A 266 -4.67 -1.80 10.99
CA THR A 266 -4.32 -0.89 12.08
C THR A 266 -3.30 0.14 11.59
N ARG A 267 -3.65 1.41 11.72
CA ARG A 267 -2.86 2.56 11.26
C ARG A 267 -2.35 3.36 12.45
N ALA A 268 -1.06 3.71 12.47
CA ALA A 268 -0.52 4.68 13.43
C ALA A 268 -1.07 6.08 13.14
N ILE A 269 -1.54 6.78 14.19
CA ILE A 269 -2.16 8.10 14.09
C ILE A 269 -1.54 9.11 15.07
N ASP A 270 -0.34 8.83 15.59
CA ASP A 270 0.37 9.69 16.54
C ASP A 270 0.52 11.12 16.03
N ASP A 271 0.93 11.30 14.78
CA ASP A 271 1.09 12.63 14.18
C ASP A 271 -0.24 13.38 14.06
N ARG A 272 -1.35 12.67 13.83
CA ARG A 272 -2.68 13.29 13.82
C ARG A 272 -3.04 13.75 15.22
N LYS A 273 -2.83 12.89 16.24
CA LYS A 273 -3.13 13.22 17.64
C LYS A 273 -2.26 14.35 18.18
N ARG A 274 -0.97 14.41 17.81
CA ARG A 274 -0.09 15.53 18.16
C ARG A 274 -0.60 16.84 17.58
N ARG A 275 -0.96 16.87 16.28
CA ARG A 275 -1.53 18.07 15.65
C ARG A 275 -2.86 18.50 16.28
N GLU A 276 -3.75 17.55 16.58
CA GLU A 276 -5.01 17.83 17.29
C GLU A 276 -4.72 18.46 18.67
N GLN A 277 -3.78 17.89 19.43
CA GLN A 277 -3.39 18.37 20.76
C GLN A 277 -2.69 19.74 20.71
N ASP A 278 -1.84 19.99 19.71
CA ASP A 278 -1.17 21.27 19.52
C ASP A 278 -2.21 22.37 19.21
N LEU A 279 -3.19 22.09 18.35
CA LEU A 279 -4.28 23.02 18.04
C LEU A 279 -5.13 23.34 19.29
N GLU A 280 -5.46 22.33 20.09
CA GLU A 280 -6.13 22.53 21.39
C GLU A 280 -5.26 23.31 22.39
N GLY A 281 -3.95 23.10 22.36
CA GLY A 281 -2.97 23.85 23.14
C GLY A 281 -2.95 25.32 22.74
N TYR A 282 -2.84 25.62 21.45
CA TYR A 282 -2.89 26.99 20.92
C TYR A 282 -4.21 27.68 21.25
N ARG A 283 -5.34 26.99 21.06
CA ARG A 283 -6.66 27.53 21.43
C ARG A 283 -6.70 27.89 22.92
N ARG A 284 -6.26 27.00 23.81
CA ARG A 284 -6.20 27.28 25.26
C ARG A 284 -5.29 28.45 25.60
N VAL A 285 -4.15 28.58 24.94
CA VAL A 285 -3.25 29.73 25.16
C VAL A 285 -3.98 31.03 24.81
N VAL A 286 -4.59 31.14 23.63
CA VAL A 286 -5.28 32.37 23.20
C VAL A 286 -6.54 32.64 24.04
N GLU A 287 -7.26 31.61 24.46
CA GLU A 287 -8.44 31.74 25.35
C GLU A 287 -8.08 32.32 26.72
N ASN A 288 -6.88 32.05 27.24
CA ASN A 288 -6.42 32.52 28.56
C ASN A 288 -5.52 33.77 28.50
N VAL A 289 -5.30 34.37 27.33
CA VAL A 289 -4.66 35.69 27.23
C VAL A 289 -5.62 36.74 27.78
N GLY A 290 -5.15 37.56 28.72
CA GLY A 290 -5.98 38.60 29.36
C GLY A 290 -6.32 39.79 28.46
N ASP A 291 -5.64 39.93 27.32
CA ASP A 291 -6.00 40.92 26.29
C ASP A 291 -7.10 40.35 25.36
N PRO A 292 -8.12 41.13 25.00
CA PRO A 292 -9.10 40.72 24.00
C PRO A 292 -8.47 40.38 22.66
N VAL A 293 -8.83 39.22 22.10
CA VAL A 293 -8.39 38.76 20.77
C VAL A 293 -9.62 38.46 19.92
N PHE A 294 -9.58 38.87 18.66
CA PHE A 294 -10.66 38.65 17.69
C PHE A 294 -10.14 38.22 16.31
N LEU A 295 -11.02 37.58 15.54
CA LEU A 295 -10.82 37.19 14.16
C LEU A 295 -11.97 37.72 13.30
N LEU A 296 -11.63 38.31 12.15
CA LEU A 296 -12.58 38.80 11.15
C LEU A 296 -12.51 37.98 9.86
N ASP A 297 -13.65 37.79 9.20
CA ASP A 297 -13.72 37.36 7.80
C ASP A 297 -13.44 38.53 6.82
N PRO A 298 -13.37 38.27 5.50
CA PRO A 298 -13.18 39.33 4.49
C PRO A 298 -14.31 40.37 4.46
N GLU A 299 -15.49 40.02 4.96
CA GLU A 299 -16.66 40.90 5.07
C GLU A 299 -16.73 41.64 6.43
N GLU A 300 -15.62 41.71 7.16
CA GLU A 300 -15.47 42.47 8.42
C GLU A 300 -16.40 41.98 9.55
N ARG A 301 -16.74 40.69 9.54
CA ARG A 301 -17.56 40.05 10.59
C ARG A 301 -16.69 39.25 11.54
N LEU A 302 -17.02 39.34 12.82
CA LEU A 302 -16.36 38.59 13.89
C LEU A 302 -16.65 37.09 13.75
N THR A 303 -15.68 36.31 13.30
CA THR A 303 -15.81 34.85 13.18
C THR A 303 -15.40 34.13 14.47
N TRP A 304 -14.57 34.76 15.29
CA TRP A 304 -14.14 34.23 16.57
C TRP A 304 -13.64 35.33 17.51
N VAL A 305 -13.87 35.17 18.81
CA VAL A 305 -13.32 36.01 19.89
C VAL A 305 -12.91 35.16 21.10
N ASN A 306 -11.90 35.59 21.87
CA ASN A 306 -11.53 34.93 23.13
C ASN A 306 -12.45 35.34 24.29
N GLU A 307 -12.28 34.72 25.47
CA GLU A 307 -13.09 35.04 26.65
C GLU A 307 -12.83 36.48 27.15
N ALA A 308 -11.58 36.94 27.13
CA ALA A 308 -11.23 38.31 27.53
C ALA A 308 -11.98 39.38 26.73
N PHE A 309 -12.25 39.17 25.44
CA PHE A 309 -13.07 40.08 24.64
C PHE A 309 -14.49 40.21 25.18
N LEU A 310 -15.12 39.08 25.52
CA LEU A 310 -16.47 39.06 26.06
C LEU A 310 -16.50 39.71 27.46
N GLU A 311 -15.51 39.43 28.29
CA GLU A 311 -15.39 40.03 29.63
C GLU A 311 -15.16 41.55 29.58
N HIS A 312 -14.29 42.01 28.67
CA HIS A 312 -13.95 43.43 28.55
C HIS A 312 -15.08 44.26 27.94
N THR A 313 -15.80 43.70 26.97
CA THR A 313 -16.87 44.41 26.25
C THR A 313 -18.26 44.19 26.87
N GLY A 314 -18.42 43.11 27.63
CA GLY A 314 -19.66 42.67 28.26
C GLY A 314 -20.69 42.05 27.31
N TYR A 315 -20.39 41.92 26.01
CA TYR A 315 -21.30 41.30 25.05
C TYR A 315 -21.26 39.78 25.15
N ASP A 316 -22.41 39.14 24.97
CA ASP A 316 -22.52 37.69 24.88
C ASP A 316 -21.96 37.15 23.55
N ARG A 317 -21.35 35.96 23.59
CA ARG A 317 -20.75 35.33 22.40
C ARG A 317 -21.72 35.20 21.22
N GLU A 318 -22.98 34.82 21.47
CA GLU A 318 -24.02 34.66 20.45
C GLU A 318 -24.33 35.98 19.71
N PHE A 319 -24.16 37.11 20.39
CA PHE A 319 -24.35 38.43 19.80
C PHE A 319 -23.14 38.88 18.98
N VAL A 320 -21.94 38.54 19.45
CA VAL A 320 -20.67 38.98 18.87
C VAL A 320 -20.33 38.16 17.62
N GLU A 321 -20.52 36.85 17.67
CA GLU A 321 -20.20 35.97 16.54
C GLU A 321 -21.12 36.26 15.34
N GLY A 322 -20.51 36.53 14.18
CA GLY A 322 -21.17 36.94 12.94
C GLY A 322 -21.55 38.42 12.86
N ALA A 323 -21.41 39.18 13.95
CA ALA A 323 -21.64 40.63 13.93
C ALA A 323 -20.53 41.35 13.15
N HIS A 324 -20.94 42.36 12.38
CA HIS A 324 -20.02 43.22 11.66
C HIS A 324 -19.35 44.21 12.63
N VAL A 325 -18.04 44.47 12.48
CA VAL A 325 -17.28 45.30 13.44
C VAL A 325 -17.78 46.74 13.56
N SER A 326 -18.45 47.27 12.53
CA SER A 326 -19.13 48.58 12.56
C SER A 326 -20.16 48.72 13.68
N ARG A 327 -20.61 47.62 14.29
CA ARG A 327 -21.48 47.65 15.47
C ARG A 327 -20.75 48.09 16.74
N PHE A 328 -19.44 47.95 16.77
CA PHE A 328 -18.59 48.19 17.94
C PHE A 328 -17.66 49.39 17.76
N MET A 329 -17.57 49.98 16.57
CA MET A 329 -16.65 51.07 16.25
C MET A 329 -17.38 52.23 15.58
N ARG A 330 -16.83 53.43 15.69
CA ARG A 330 -17.31 54.59 14.93
C ARG A 330 -16.91 54.46 13.46
N GLU A 331 -17.64 55.12 12.57
CA GLU A 331 -17.39 55.09 11.12
C GLU A 331 -15.96 55.54 10.77
N ASP A 332 -15.49 56.66 11.35
CA ASP A 332 -14.11 57.14 11.16
C ASP A 332 -13.05 56.11 11.61
N ASP A 333 -13.30 55.35 12.68
CA ASP A 333 -12.37 54.33 13.19
C ASP A 333 -12.41 53.05 12.34
N LEU A 334 -13.57 52.72 11.77
CA LEU A 334 -13.73 51.63 10.81
C LEU A 334 -12.97 51.93 9.51
N GLU A 335 -13.06 53.17 9.01
CA GLU A 335 -12.29 53.61 7.83
C GLU A 335 -10.79 53.51 8.08
N ARG A 336 -10.30 53.94 9.25
CA ARG A 336 -8.88 53.74 9.64
C ARG A 336 -8.46 52.27 9.66
N GLY A 337 -9.34 51.39 10.14
CA GLY A 337 -9.08 49.95 10.12
C GLY A 337 -8.97 49.39 8.71
N ARG A 338 -9.85 49.82 7.79
CA ARG A 338 -9.82 49.44 6.37
C ARG A 338 -8.57 49.94 5.66
N ASP A 339 -8.20 51.20 5.89
CA ASP A 339 -6.97 51.78 5.33
C ASP A 339 -5.75 51.00 5.83
N LEU A 340 -5.72 50.63 7.12
CA LEU A 340 -4.64 49.82 7.67
C LEU A 340 -4.57 48.42 7.05
N VAL A 341 -5.72 47.76 6.83
CA VAL A 341 -5.76 46.45 6.15
C VAL A 341 -5.26 46.57 4.72
N ALA A 342 -5.67 47.60 3.98
CA ALA A 342 -5.20 47.86 2.62
C ALA A 342 -3.67 48.08 2.59
N ASP A 343 -3.14 48.92 3.49
CA ASP A 343 -1.70 49.14 3.63
C ASP A 343 -0.92 47.85 3.92
N LEU A 344 -1.47 46.96 4.76
CA LEU A 344 -0.85 45.67 5.10
C LEU A 344 -0.88 44.67 3.95
N LEU A 345 -1.89 44.74 3.08
CA LEU A 345 -1.97 43.91 1.88
C LEU A 345 -0.99 44.40 0.79
N ASP A 346 -0.75 45.71 0.70
CA ASP A 346 0.18 46.31 -0.25
C ASP A 346 1.66 46.15 0.15
N ASP A 347 1.97 46.14 1.46
CA ASP A 347 3.35 46.01 1.99
C ASP A 347 3.63 44.62 2.57
N ARG A 348 4.20 43.73 1.76
CA ARG A 348 4.55 42.36 2.15
C ARG A 348 5.62 42.24 3.25
N ASP A 349 6.39 43.29 3.51
CA ASP A 349 7.39 43.30 4.60
C ASP A 349 6.77 43.72 5.95
N ARG A 350 5.57 44.33 5.92
CA ARG A 350 4.86 44.80 7.11
C ARG A 350 3.90 43.74 7.63
N ARG A 351 4.28 43.12 8.75
CA ARG A 351 3.51 42.00 9.34
C ARG A 351 2.27 42.40 10.15
N TRP A 352 2.21 43.63 10.65
CA TRP A 352 1.10 44.11 11.47
C TRP A 352 1.07 45.65 11.51
N GLY A 353 -0.07 46.18 11.91
CA GLY A 353 -0.35 47.60 12.04
C GLY A 353 -1.06 47.92 13.35
N VAL A 354 -1.08 49.20 13.71
CA VAL A 354 -1.67 49.67 14.98
C VAL A 354 -2.49 50.91 14.73
N PHE A 355 -3.62 50.99 15.41
CA PHE A 355 -4.34 52.24 15.60
C PHE A 355 -5.14 52.19 16.90
N GLU A 356 -5.60 53.35 17.36
CA GLU A 356 -6.46 53.47 18.53
C GLU A 356 -7.89 53.80 18.10
N PHE A 357 -8.86 53.24 18.80
CA PHE A 357 -10.27 53.55 18.62
C PHE A 357 -11.02 53.52 19.95
N ALA A 358 -12.17 54.19 20.00
CA ALA A 358 -13.05 54.14 21.15
C ALA A 358 -14.29 53.30 20.84
N THR A 359 -14.66 52.44 21.78
CA THR A 359 -15.87 51.63 21.72
C THR A 359 -16.72 51.82 22.98
N GLN A 360 -18.01 51.53 22.86
CA GLN A 360 -18.94 51.52 23.98
C GLN A 360 -19.26 50.07 24.37
N THR A 361 -19.07 49.75 25.64
CA THR A 361 -19.43 48.43 26.21
C THR A 361 -20.95 48.31 26.34
N ILE A 362 -21.43 47.09 26.66
CA ILE A 362 -22.86 46.87 26.92
C ILE A 362 -23.39 47.68 28.11
N ASP A 363 -22.51 48.04 29.05
CA ASP A 363 -22.81 48.82 30.26
C ASP A 363 -22.75 50.35 30.03
N ASP A 364 -22.71 50.77 28.76
CA ASP A 364 -22.58 52.16 28.32
C ASP A 364 -21.24 52.85 28.63
N ASP A 365 -20.23 52.14 29.16
CA ASP A 365 -18.89 52.67 29.39
C ASP A 365 -18.12 52.85 28.09
N VAL A 366 -17.39 53.97 27.96
CA VAL A 366 -16.51 54.23 26.81
C VAL A 366 -15.10 53.77 27.15
N ARG A 367 -14.58 52.82 26.37
CA ARG A 367 -13.20 52.32 26.49
C ARG A 367 -12.40 52.66 25.24
N CYS A 368 -11.12 53.01 25.43
CA CYS A 368 -10.17 53.23 24.36
C CYS A 368 -9.27 52.00 24.21
N TYR A 369 -9.19 51.46 23.00
CA TYR A 369 -8.36 50.31 22.69
C TYR A 369 -7.32 50.66 21.63
N GLU A 370 -6.07 50.28 21.89
CA GLU A 370 -5.03 50.15 20.87
C GLU A 370 -5.18 48.76 20.26
N VAL A 371 -5.51 48.67 18.96
CA VAL A 371 -5.57 47.40 18.24
C VAL A 371 -4.27 47.15 17.52
N ASN A 372 -3.68 45.99 17.78
CA ASN A 372 -2.60 45.43 16.98
C ASN A 372 -3.21 44.44 16.00
N LEU A 373 -3.24 44.80 14.71
CA LEU A 373 -3.93 44.06 13.65
C LEU A 373 -2.93 43.45 12.66
N ALA A 374 -3.17 42.20 12.27
CA ALA A 374 -2.47 41.51 11.20
C ALA A 374 -3.48 40.93 10.18
N VAL A 375 -3.09 40.87 8.91
CA VAL A 375 -3.90 40.28 7.84
C VAL A 375 -3.59 38.79 7.68
N ILE A 376 -4.60 38.02 7.32
CA ILE A 376 -4.51 36.59 7.03
C ILE A 376 -4.74 36.43 5.53
N THR A 377 -3.79 35.78 4.86
CA THR A 377 -3.85 35.52 3.42
C THR A 377 -3.62 34.04 3.12
N ASP A 378 -4.22 33.56 2.04
CA ASP A 378 -3.99 32.23 1.47
C ASP A 378 -3.73 32.42 -0.03
N ASP A 379 -2.60 31.96 -0.54
CA ASP A 379 -2.15 32.18 -1.94
C ASP A 379 -2.32 33.64 -2.44
N ASP A 380 -1.96 34.62 -1.60
CA ASP A 380 -2.13 36.07 -1.83
C ASP A 380 -3.58 36.60 -1.89
N GLU A 381 -4.57 35.75 -1.59
CA GLU A 381 -5.96 36.16 -1.41
C GLU A 381 -6.23 36.51 0.06
N PHE A 382 -6.91 37.63 0.30
CA PHE A 382 -7.27 38.08 1.65
C PHE A 382 -8.37 37.20 2.24
N GLN A 383 -8.07 36.55 3.37
CA GLN A 383 -8.98 35.65 4.08
C GLN A 383 -9.57 36.29 5.36
N GLY A 384 -9.11 37.48 5.73
CA GLY A 384 -9.56 38.19 6.93
C GLY A 384 -8.42 38.77 7.76
N SER A 385 -8.72 39.16 9.00
CA SER A 385 -7.72 39.77 9.89
C SER A 385 -7.83 39.25 11.32
N VAL A 386 -6.72 39.26 12.04
CA VAL A 386 -6.63 38.96 13.46
C VAL A 386 -6.16 40.20 14.21
N GLY A 387 -6.80 40.50 15.34
CA GLY A 387 -6.43 41.65 16.15
C GLY A 387 -6.36 41.32 17.64
N VAL A 388 -5.42 41.95 18.32
CA VAL A 388 -5.33 41.99 19.79
C VAL A 388 -5.63 43.40 20.24
N LEU A 389 -6.60 43.56 21.14
CA LEU A 389 -6.94 44.85 21.74
C LEU A 389 -6.20 45.01 23.06
N ARG A 390 -5.58 46.17 23.24
CA ARG A 390 -5.01 46.57 24.52
C ARG A 390 -5.79 47.76 25.06
N ASP A 391 -6.29 47.63 26.29
CA ASP A 391 -7.00 48.73 26.95
C ASP A 391 -5.99 49.86 27.26
N VAL A 392 -6.25 51.04 26.70
CA VAL A 392 -5.46 52.25 26.88
C VAL A 392 -6.33 53.40 27.42
N THR A 393 -7.47 53.09 28.02
CA THR A 393 -8.41 54.10 28.55
C THR A 393 -7.77 55.04 29.57
N ASP A 394 -6.83 54.54 30.38
CA ASP A 394 -6.11 55.31 31.41
C ASP A 394 -4.81 55.98 30.92
N ARG A 395 -4.46 55.84 29.63
CA ARG A 395 -3.28 56.46 29.03
C ARG A 395 -3.61 57.90 28.65
N GLU A 396 -3.22 58.86 29.48
CA GLU A 396 -3.20 60.30 29.14
C GLU A 396 -2.01 60.69 28.26
#